data_AF-A0A7X6CN52-F1
#
_entry.id   AF-A0A7X6CN52-F1
#
_cell.length_a   1.000
_cell.length_b   1.000
_cell.length_c   1.000
_cell.angle_alpha   90.00
_cell.angle_beta   90.00
_cell.angle_gamma   90.00
#
_symmetry.space_group_name_H-M   'P 1'
#
loop_
_entity.id
_entity.type
_entity.pdbx_description
1 polymer ?
#
loop_
_entity_poly.entity_id
_entity_poly.type
_entity_poly.pdbx_seq_one_letter_code
_entity_poly.pdbx_strand_id
1 'polypeptide(L)'
;MPATAQLPPVQLDETIVAGPRPKKLSQLERLLMEMPNFHISPLGIPADFAGNDSFEVKEFESKISKILNVKNIDVNVKKLTKYLEYLKQNIKLPCRVTGREEFVWEEEYVFGSGSKKEYEKLKKTHPSYTDTFTILQFEDVFDLDEGIVARVLRSSDKKEFLLPLADLEACDESSPNYEFLDDYGMWFANY
;
A
#
# COMPACT_ATOMS: atom_id res chain seq x y z
N MET A 1 -35.60 61.93 17.81
CA MET A 1 -36.07 61.93 16.40
C MET A 1 -35.05 62.74 15.61
N PRO A 2 -34.48 62.30 14.46
CA PRO A 2 -34.64 61.07 13.65
C PRO A 2 -33.31 60.25 13.60
N ALA A 3 -33.06 59.17 12.86
CA ALA A 3 -33.82 58.17 12.09
C ALA A 3 -33.01 56.85 12.17
N THR A 4 -33.64 55.76 12.56
CA THR A 4 -33.08 54.40 12.51
C THR A 4 -33.25 53.85 11.10
N ALA A 5 -32.15 53.58 10.40
CA ALA A 5 -32.18 52.85 9.14
C ALA A 5 -32.46 51.36 9.43
N GLN A 6 -33.67 50.90 9.11
CA GLN A 6 -34.00 49.49 9.08
C GLN A 6 -33.59 48.91 7.71
N LEU A 7 -32.65 47.97 7.72
CA LEU A 7 -32.33 47.17 6.53
C LEU A 7 -33.47 46.17 6.29
N PRO A 8 -33.88 45.94 5.04
CA PRO A 8 -34.89 44.92 4.73
C PRO A 8 -34.32 43.51 4.97
N PRO A 9 -35.18 42.53 5.33
CA PRO A 9 -34.76 41.17 5.56
C PRO A 9 -34.27 40.51 4.27
N VAL A 10 -33.06 39.96 4.30
CA VAL A 10 -32.52 39.11 3.24
C VAL A 10 -33.32 37.79 3.24
N GLN A 11 -34.05 37.53 2.17
CA GLN A 11 -34.61 36.21 1.91
C GLN A 11 -33.45 35.30 1.46
N LEU A 12 -33.15 34.27 2.24
CA LEU A 12 -32.21 33.23 1.83
C LEU A 12 -32.99 32.21 0.99
N ASP A 13 -32.76 32.24 -0.32
CA ASP A 13 -33.22 31.17 -1.21
C ASP A 13 -32.55 29.85 -0.78
N GLU A 14 -33.35 28.93 -0.24
CA GLU A 14 -32.94 27.56 0.03
C GLU A 14 -32.76 26.81 -1.30
N THR A 15 -31.57 26.93 -1.89
CA THR A 15 -31.09 25.95 -2.88
C THR A 15 -29.93 25.17 -2.26
N ILE A 16 -30.25 24.25 -1.35
CA ILE A 16 -29.28 23.28 -0.83
C ILE A 16 -29.08 22.22 -1.91
N VAL A 17 -28.10 22.42 -2.79
CA VAL A 17 -27.54 21.32 -3.58
C VAL A 17 -26.77 20.43 -2.59
N ALA A 18 -27.32 19.26 -2.29
CA ALA A 18 -26.63 18.25 -1.48
C ALA A 18 -25.36 17.79 -2.22
N GLY A 19 -24.23 18.43 -1.92
CA GLY A 19 -22.92 17.93 -2.29
C GLY A 19 -22.61 16.61 -1.58
N PRO A 20 -21.66 15.81 -2.09
CA PRO A 20 -21.24 14.58 -1.44
C PRO A 20 -20.81 14.89 0.01
N ARG A 21 -21.29 14.10 0.98
CA ARG A 21 -20.86 14.26 2.37
C ARG A 21 -19.34 14.06 2.42
N PRO A 22 -18.58 14.99 3.03
CA PRO A 22 -17.14 14.78 3.21
C PRO A 22 -16.92 13.50 4.01
N LYS A 23 -16.01 12.65 3.55
CA LYS A 23 -15.60 11.44 4.28
C LYS A 23 -15.16 11.85 5.68
N LYS A 24 -15.58 11.07 6.68
CA LYS A 24 -15.18 11.30 8.07
C LYS A 24 -13.69 10.99 8.16
N LEU A 25 -12.87 12.03 8.28
CA LEU A 25 -11.42 11.90 8.40
C LEU A 25 -11.08 11.01 9.61
N SER A 26 -10.20 10.05 9.37
CA SER A 26 -9.57 9.20 10.38
C SER A 26 -8.79 10.05 11.38
N GLN A 27 -8.44 9.45 12.52
CA GLN A 27 -7.69 10.14 13.57
C GLN A 27 -6.29 10.55 13.09
N LEU A 28 -5.67 9.74 12.22
CA LEU A 28 -4.39 10.03 11.59
C LEU A 28 -4.46 11.25 10.67
N GLU A 29 -5.48 11.32 9.80
CA GLU A 29 -5.68 12.48 8.91
C GLU A 29 -5.92 13.78 9.69
N ARG A 30 -6.62 13.72 10.83
CA ARG A 30 -6.81 14.87 11.72
C ARG A 30 -5.50 15.31 12.37
N LEU A 31 -4.71 14.34 12.86
CA LEU A 31 -3.41 14.60 13.48
C LEU A 31 -2.42 15.22 12.49
N LEU A 32 -2.43 14.75 11.23
CA LEU A 32 -1.61 15.28 10.14
C LEU A 32 -2.01 16.71 9.74
N MET A 33 -3.30 17.06 9.79
CA MET A 33 -3.77 18.43 9.55
C MET A 33 -3.43 19.42 10.67
N GLU A 34 -3.17 18.94 11.90
CA GLU A 34 -2.84 19.79 13.06
C GLU A 34 -1.35 20.16 13.15
N MET A 35 -0.50 19.65 12.26
CA MET A 35 0.93 19.95 12.23
C MET A 35 1.28 20.97 11.13
N PRO A 36 1.45 22.27 11.46
CA PRO A 36 1.53 23.36 10.48
C PRO A 36 2.76 23.32 9.55
N ASN A 37 3.76 22.47 9.83
CA ASN A 37 4.97 22.30 9.01
C ASN A 37 5.09 20.90 8.39
N PHE A 38 4.07 20.06 8.46
CA PHE A 38 4.13 18.71 7.92
C PHE A 38 3.92 18.74 6.39
N HIS A 39 5.01 18.82 5.64
CA HIS A 39 4.97 18.64 4.19
C HIS A 39 5.06 17.15 3.87
N ILE A 40 3.95 16.61 3.38
CA ILE A 40 3.88 15.25 2.86
C ILE A 40 4.35 15.30 1.40
N SER A 41 5.37 14.51 1.06
CA SER A 41 5.82 14.37 -0.33
C SER A 41 4.72 13.74 -1.20
N PRO A 42 4.81 13.78 -2.54
CA PRO A 42 3.84 13.12 -3.41
C PRO A 42 3.65 11.61 -3.14
N LEU A 43 4.56 11.00 -2.37
CA LEU A 43 4.59 9.60 -1.98
C LEU A 43 4.07 9.36 -0.54
N GLY A 44 3.46 10.35 0.12
CA GLY A 44 2.89 10.14 1.46
C GLY A 44 3.90 10.22 2.62
N ILE A 45 5.17 10.52 2.36
CA ILE A 45 6.24 10.52 3.38
C ILE A 45 6.52 11.94 3.90
N PRO A 46 6.75 12.13 5.21
CA PRO A 46 7.11 13.43 5.77
C PRO A 46 8.46 13.91 5.21
N ALA A 47 8.51 15.13 4.68
CA ALA A 47 9.69 15.69 4.00
C ALA A 47 10.96 15.68 4.87
N ASP A 48 10.82 15.77 6.19
CA ASP A 48 11.95 15.75 7.14
C ASP A 48 12.58 14.36 7.33
N PHE A 49 11.93 13.30 6.81
CA PHE A 49 12.45 11.92 6.76
C PHE A 49 13.12 11.57 5.42
N ALA A 50 13.16 12.51 4.48
CA ALA A 50 13.92 12.35 3.24
C ALA A 50 15.43 12.43 3.55
N GLY A 51 16.00 11.32 4.01
CA GLY A 51 17.42 11.05 3.86
C GLY A 51 17.84 11.21 2.39
N ASN A 52 19.13 11.41 2.17
CA ASN A 52 19.75 11.79 0.89
C ASN A 52 19.65 10.75 -0.25
N ASP A 53 18.73 9.79 -0.20
CA ASP A 53 18.32 8.95 -1.32
C ASP A 53 17.03 9.53 -1.93
N SER A 54 17.18 10.48 -2.84
CA SER A 54 16.05 10.96 -3.62
C SER A 54 15.61 9.84 -4.58
N PHE A 55 14.49 9.19 -4.30
CA PHE A 55 13.87 8.24 -5.23
C PHE A 55 13.66 8.91 -6.60
N GLU A 56 14.37 8.42 -7.62
CA GLU A 56 14.30 8.96 -8.97
C GLU A 56 13.12 8.37 -9.75
N VAL A 57 11.94 8.99 -9.59
CA VAL A 57 10.67 8.55 -10.22
C VAL A 57 10.83 8.26 -11.73
N LYS A 58 11.56 9.09 -12.47
CA LYS A 58 11.75 8.92 -13.91
C LYS A 58 12.58 7.68 -14.27
N GLU A 59 13.59 7.37 -13.46
CA GLU A 59 14.41 6.17 -13.68
C GLU A 59 13.60 4.91 -13.38
N PHE A 60 12.81 4.95 -12.29
CA PHE A 60 11.87 3.90 -11.95
C PHE A 60 10.82 3.66 -13.05
N GLU A 61 10.10 4.70 -13.47
CA GLU A 61 9.11 4.60 -14.55
C GLU A 61 9.73 4.05 -15.85
N SER A 62 10.96 4.48 -16.17
CA SER A 62 11.72 3.97 -17.32
C SER A 62 12.05 2.48 -17.18
N LYS A 63 12.44 2.03 -15.98
CA LYS A 63 12.67 0.62 -15.66
C LYS A 63 11.41 -0.22 -15.86
N ILE A 64 10.29 0.19 -15.26
CA ILE A 64 9.00 -0.51 -15.39
C ILE A 64 8.49 -0.50 -16.85
N SER A 65 8.61 0.63 -17.54
CA SER A 65 8.23 0.78 -18.95
C SER A 65 9.00 -0.20 -19.86
N LYS A 66 10.30 -0.43 -19.60
CA LYS A 66 11.11 -1.43 -20.32
C LYS A 66 10.65 -2.85 -20.07
N ILE A 67 10.33 -3.21 -18.81
CA ILE A 67 9.79 -4.53 -18.45
C ILE A 67 8.47 -4.80 -19.18
N LEU A 68 7.55 -3.82 -19.16
CA LEU A 68 6.21 -3.96 -19.75
C LEU A 68 6.18 -3.74 -21.27
N ASN A 69 7.26 -3.17 -21.83
CA ASN A 69 7.41 -2.71 -23.21
C ASN A 69 6.27 -1.74 -23.64
N VAL A 70 5.92 -0.78 -22.76
CA VAL A 70 4.87 0.24 -22.98
C VAL A 70 5.18 1.51 -22.22
N LYS A 71 4.69 2.67 -22.68
CA LYS A 71 4.94 3.97 -22.02
C LYS A 71 4.06 4.22 -20.80
N ASN A 72 2.77 3.92 -20.90
CA ASN A 72 1.85 4.03 -19.77
C ASN A 72 1.99 2.76 -18.93
N ILE A 73 2.24 2.92 -17.63
CA ILE A 73 2.52 1.81 -16.70
C ILE A 73 1.38 1.53 -15.71
N ASP A 74 0.26 2.27 -15.77
CA ASP A 74 -0.94 2.09 -14.93
C ASP A 74 -1.37 0.63 -14.81
N VAL A 75 -1.63 0.15 -13.60
CA VAL A 75 -1.89 -1.27 -13.38
C VAL A 75 -3.14 -1.74 -14.13
N ASN A 76 -2.99 -2.85 -14.85
CA ASN A 76 -4.11 -3.57 -15.46
C ASN A 76 -3.74 -5.04 -15.69
N VAL A 77 -4.76 -5.85 -16.00
CA VAL A 77 -4.62 -7.30 -16.14
C VAL A 77 -3.51 -7.68 -17.13
N LYS A 78 -3.43 -6.99 -18.28
CA LYS A 78 -2.43 -7.31 -19.32
C LYS A 78 -1.01 -7.01 -18.85
N LYS A 79 -0.82 -5.91 -18.11
CA LYS A 79 0.50 -5.52 -17.59
C LYS A 79 0.91 -6.40 -16.40
N LEU A 80 -0.01 -6.72 -15.50
CA LEU A 80 0.23 -7.68 -14.42
C LEU A 80 0.64 -9.05 -14.98
N THR A 81 -0.02 -9.52 -16.05
CA THR A 81 0.35 -10.78 -16.73
C THR A 81 1.80 -10.73 -17.22
N LYS A 82 2.19 -9.66 -17.92
CA LYS A 82 3.56 -9.48 -18.40
C LYS A 82 4.58 -9.38 -17.26
N TYR A 83 4.22 -8.67 -16.20
CA TYR A 83 5.07 -8.49 -15.04
C TYR A 83 5.26 -9.83 -14.31
N LEU A 84 4.21 -10.63 -14.17
CA LEU A 84 4.27 -11.99 -13.63
C LEU A 84 5.22 -12.88 -14.44
N GLU A 85 5.12 -12.85 -15.77
CA GLU A 85 6.06 -13.57 -16.65
C GLU A 85 7.51 -13.15 -16.41
N TYR A 86 7.74 -11.84 -16.27
CA TYR A 86 9.06 -11.30 -15.93
C TYR A 86 9.54 -11.80 -14.56
N LEU A 87 8.71 -11.77 -13.52
CA LEU A 87 9.08 -12.25 -12.19
C LEU A 87 9.40 -13.75 -12.18
N LYS A 88 8.59 -14.57 -12.87
CA LYS A 88 8.83 -16.02 -13.00
C LYS A 88 10.16 -16.35 -13.68
N GLN A 89 10.65 -15.49 -14.57
CA GLN A 89 11.91 -15.69 -15.28
C GLN A 89 13.14 -15.20 -14.48
N ASN A 90 12.98 -14.18 -13.64
CA ASN A 90 14.10 -13.48 -13.03
C ASN A 90 14.28 -13.77 -11.53
N ILE A 91 13.20 -14.06 -10.80
CA ILE A 91 13.29 -14.40 -9.37
C ILE A 91 13.80 -15.84 -9.22
N LYS A 92 14.80 -16.00 -8.35
CA LYS A 92 15.32 -17.31 -7.95
C LYS A 92 14.50 -17.85 -6.78
N LEU A 93 13.78 -18.94 -7.03
CA LEU A 93 13.04 -19.66 -6.00
C LEU A 93 13.85 -20.84 -5.43
N PRO A 94 13.66 -21.20 -4.14
CA PRO A 94 12.82 -20.52 -3.15
C PRO A 94 13.43 -19.18 -2.67
N CYS A 95 12.57 -18.20 -2.36
CA CYS A 95 12.98 -16.87 -1.88
C CYS A 95 12.44 -16.59 -0.48
N ARG A 96 13.27 -16.08 0.43
CA ARG A 96 12.86 -15.75 1.81
C ARG A 96 12.31 -14.33 1.87
N VAL A 97 11.10 -14.18 2.41
CA VAL A 97 10.34 -12.92 2.44
C VAL A 97 9.64 -12.71 3.78
N THR A 98 9.30 -11.47 4.08
CA THR A 98 8.49 -11.05 5.24
C THR A 98 7.36 -10.14 4.77
N GLY A 99 6.40 -9.82 5.63
CA GLY A 99 5.41 -8.79 5.29
C GLY A 99 6.04 -7.41 5.26
N ARG A 100 5.72 -6.64 4.22
CA ARG A 100 6.14 -5.25 4.01
C ARG A 100 5.47 -4.33 5.03
N GLU A 101 4.16 -4.51 5.21
CA GLU A 101 3.31 -3.79 6.15
C GLU A 101 2.37 -4.77 6.85
N GLU A 102 1.66 -4.32 7.88
CA GLU A 102 0.61 -5.10 8.52
C GLU A 102 -0.42 -5.61 7.50
N PHE A 103 -0.82 -6.89 7.63
CA PHE A 103 -1.93 -7.37 6.83
C PHE A 103 -3.24 -6.73 7.33
N VAL A 104 -4.24 -6.60 6.45
CA VAL A 104 -5.54 -5.96 6.77
C VAL A 104 -6.17 -6.50 8.06
N TRP A 105 -6.05 -7.81 8.33
CA TRP A 105 -6.61 -8.41 9.55
C TRP A 105 -5.88 -7.98 10.83
N GLU A 106 -4.64 -7.51 10.73
CA GLU A 106 -3.78 -7.07 11.84
C GLU A 106 -4.05 -5.61 12.24
N GLU A 107 -4.62 -4.78 11.35
CA GLU A 107 -4.85 -3.35 11.59
C GLU A 107 -5.58 -3.05 12.92
N GLU A 108 -6.66 -3.78 13.21
CA GLU A 108 -7.44 -3.62 14.45
C GLU A 108 -6.61 -3.91 15.71
N TYR A 109 -5.57 -4.73 15.60
CA TYR A 109 -4.73 -5.14 16.72
C TYR A 109 -3.45 -4.30 16.84
N VAL A 110 -2.93 -3.79 15.72
CA VAL A 110 -1.72 -2.96 15.68
C VAL A 110 -2.06 -1.49 15.95
N PHE A 111 -3.13 -0.96 15.35
CA PHE A 111 -3.54 0.44 15.47
C PHE A 111 -4.90 0.64 16.14
N GLY A 112 -5.74 -0.38 16.13
CA GLY A 112 -7.08 -0.33 16.70
C GLY A 112 -7.14 -0.62 18.21
N SER A 113 -8.31 -1.05 18.65
CA SER A 113 -8.62 -1.35 20.05
C SER A 113 -8.47 -2.83 20.40
N GLY A 114 -8.01 -3.63 19.44
CA GLY A 114 -7.91 -5.08 19.52
C GLY A 114 -7.07 -5.57 20.70
N SER A 115 -7.45 -6.73 21.24
CA SER A 115 -6.72 -7.33 22.36
C SER A 115 -5.42 -7.97 21.89
N LYS A 116 -4.28 -7.61 22.52
CA LYS A 116 -2.99 -8.29 22.29
C LYS A 116 -3.09 -9.81 22.48
N LYS A 117 -3.87 -10.28 23.45
CA LYS A 117 -4.04 -11.73 23.70
C LYS A 117 -4.77 -12.43 22.56
N GLU A 118 -5.72 -11.75 21.94
CA GLU A 118 -6.45 -12.25 20.78
C GLU A 118 -5.56 -12.24 19.54
N TYR A 119 -4.82 -11.16 19.32
CA TYR A 119 -3.84 -11.06 18.25
C TYR A 119 -2.84 -12.23 18.26
N GLU A 120 -2.21 -12.49 19.41
CA GLU A 120 -1.29 -13.64 19.58
C GLU A 120 -1.96 -15.00 19.36
N LYS A 121 -3.28 -15.10 19.58
CA LYS A 121 -4.03 -16.32 19.29
C LYS A 121 -4.24 -16.47 17.77
N LEU A 122 -4.61 -15.39 17.08
CA LEU A 122 -4.87 -15.37 15.65
C LEU A 122 -3.61 -15.59 14.82
N LYS A 123 -2.45 -15.03 15.21
CA LYS A 123 -1.15 -15.26 14.54
C LYS A 123 -0.77 -16.73 14.42
N LYS A 124 -1.31 -17.59 15.29
CA LYS A 124 -1.07 -19.05 15.18
C LYS A 124 -1.71 -19.65 13.94
N THR A 125 -2.82 -19.08 13.46
CA THR A 125 -3.57 -19.58 12.31
C THR A 125 -3.48 -18.69 11.09
N HIS A 126 -3.33 -17.37 11.27
CA HIS A 126 -3.22 -16.39 10.21
C HIS A 126 -1.75 -16.04 9.94
N PRO A 127 -1.41 -15.63 8.71
CA PRO A 127 -0.11 -15.06 8.39
C PRO A 127 0.02 -13.69 9.06
N SER A 128 1.18 -13.37 9.62
CA SER A 128 1.49 -12.04 10.18
C SER A 128 2.60 -11.38 9.41
N TYR A 129 2.59 -10.05 9.29
CA TYR A 129 3.68 -9.32 8.61
C TYR A 129 5.05 -9.55 9.27
N THR A 130 5.04 -9.89 10.56
CA THR A 130 6.23 -10.26 11.34
C THR A 130 6.72 -11.69 11.15
N ASP A 131 5.96 -12.53 10.44
CA ASP A 131 6.39 -13.88 10.11
C ASP A 131 7.40 -13.86 8.95
N THR A 132 8.37 -14.78 9.00
CA THR A 132 9.19 -15.06 7.82
C THR A 132 8.59 -16.19 7.00
N PHE A 133 8.44 -15.96 5.71
CA PHE A 133 7.98 -16.93 4.73
C PHE A 133 9.05 -17.28 3.70
N THR A 134 8.77 -18.34 2.95
CA THR A 134 9.52 -18.74 1.77
C THR A 134 8.56 -18.82 0.58
N ILE A 135 8.77 -18.01 -0.45
CA ILE A 135 8.01 -18.13 -1.71
C ILE A 135 8.38 -19.45 -2.37
N LEU A 136 7.36 -20.26 -2.64
CA LEU A 136 7.47 -21.54 -3.35
C LEU A 136 7.15 -21.41 -4.83
N GLN A 137 6.12 -20.61 -5.16
CA GLN A 137 5.67 -20.36 -6.53
C GLN A 137 4.83 -19.09 -6.62
N PHE A 138 4.73 -18.54 -7.82
CA PHE A 138 3.75 -17.49 -8.16
C PHE A 138 2.54 -18.13 -8.82
N GLU A 139 1.34 -17.76 -8.36
CA GLU A 139 0.08 -18.24 -8.93
C GLU A 139 -0.19 -17.55 -10.28
N ASP A 140 -0.85 -18.27 -11.20
CA ASP A 140 -1.25 -17.72 -12.51
C ASP A 140 -2.54 -16.91 -12.47
N VAL A 141 -3.24 -16.95 -11.33
CA VAL A 141 -4.50 -16.25 -11.11
C VAL A 141 -4.28 -15.13 -10.11
N PHE A 142 -4.73 -13.95 -10.49
CA PHE A 142 -4.71 -12.73 -9.70
C PHE A 142 -5.91 -11.86 -10.08
N ASP A 143 -6.28 -10.95 -9.20
CA ASP A 143 -7.22 -9.86 -9.49
C ASP A 143 -6.49 -8.51 -9.46
N LEU A 144 -7.22 -7.43 -9.76
CA LEU A 144 -6.64 -6.08 -9.84
C LEU A 144 -6.44 -5.41 -8.49
N ASP A 145 -7.17 -5.87 -7.47
CA ASP A 145 -7.16 -5.26 -6.14
C ASP A 145 -5.99 -5.83 -5.32
N GLU A 146 -5.74 -7.14 -5.42
CA GLU A 146 -4.67 -7.85 -4.71
C GLU A 146 -3.38 -7.99 -5.55
N GLY A 147 -3.49 -7.92 -6.88
CA GLY A 147 -2.36 -8.11 -7.78
C GLY A 147 -1.80 -9.53 -7.77
N ILE A 148 -0.53 -9.68 -8.15
CA ILE A 148 0.16 -10.98 -8.24
C ILE A 148 0.15 -11.68 -6.87
N VAL A 149 -0.25 -12.95 -6.84
CA VAL A 149 -0.29 -13.77 -5.62
C VAL A 149 0.87 -14.77 -5.60
N ALA A 150 1.48 -14.92 -4.43
CA ALA A 150 2.52 -15.91 -4.17
C ALA A 150 2.02 -16.98 -3.21
N ARG A 151 2.36 -18.24 -3.50
CA ARG A 151 2.27 -19.32 -2.53
C ARG A 151 3.52 -19.31 -1.67
N VAL A 152 3.31 -19.19 -0.37
CA VAL A 152 4.40 -19.06 0.59
C VAL A 152 4.30 -20.10 1.70
N LEU A 153 5.45 -20.51 2.22
CA LEU A 153 5.58 -21.42 3.35
C LEU A 153 6.12 -20.66 4.55
N ARG A 154 5.34 -20.61 5.64
CA ARG A 154 5.80 -19.98 6.88
C ARG A 154 6.91 -20.79 7.53
N SER A 155 7.97 -20.10 7.94
CA SER A 155 9.21 -20.74 8.40
C SER A 155 9.04 -21.48 9.73
N SER A 156 8.21 -20.94 10.63
CA SER A 156 8.06 -21.39 12.03
C SER A 156 7.28 -22.69 12.17
N ASP A 157 6.20 -22.88 11.40
CA ASP A 157 5.28 -24.01 11.53
C ASP A 157 4.95 -24.72 10.21
N LYS A 158 5.59 -24.31 9.11
CA LYS A 158 5.44 -24.91 7.77
C LYS A 158 4.01 -24.87 7.24
N LYS A 159 3.19 -23.93 7.69
CA LYS A 159 1.88 -23.67 7.07
C LYS A 159 2.06 -22.94 5.74
N GLU A 160 1.23 -23.31 4.78
CA GLU A 160 1.17 -22.65 3.48
C GLU A 160 0.08 -21.58 3.46
N PHE A 161 0.37 -20.47 2.78
CA PHE A 161 -0.54 -19.35 2.57
C PHE A 161 -0.46 -18.89 1.12
N LEU A 162 -1.55 -18.29 0.63
CA LEU A 162 -1.55 -17.47 -0.58
C LEU A 162 -1.58 -16.02 -0.11
N LEU A 163 -0.56 -15.25 -0.49
CA LEU A 163 -0.42 -13.85 -0.09
C LEU A 163 -0.21 -12.98 -1.32
N PRO A 164 -0.77 -11.76 -1.35
CA PRO A 164 -0.41 -10.73 -2.32
C PRO A 164 1.09 -10.50 -2.29
N LEU A 165 1.72 -10.47 -3.45
CA LEU A 165 3.15 -10.20 -3.55
C LEU A 165 3.47 -8.74 -3.18
N ALA A 166 2.48 -7.84 -3.30
CA ALA A 166 2.63 -6.43 -2.95
C ALA A 166 2.84 -6.24 -1.44
N ASP A 167 2.24 -7.12 -0.64
CA ASP A 167 2.37 -7.12 0.82
C ASP A 167 3.67 -7.79 1.30
N LEU A 168 4.52 -8.26 0.40
CA LEU A 168 5.74 -8.99 0.72
C LEU A 168 6.99 -8.21 0.30
N GLU A 169 8.05 -8.38 1.08
CA GLU A 169 9.38 -7.88 0.78
C GLU A 169 10.45 -8.94 1.07
N ALA A 170 11.63 -8.81 0.47
CA ALA A 170 12.72 -9.72 0.78
C ALA A 170 13.19 -9.51 2.22
N CYS A 171 13.54 -10.59 2.94
CA CYS A 171 14.09 -10.45 4.29
C CYS A 171 15.48 -9.82 4.35
N ASP A 172 16.16 -9.71 3.21
CA ASP A 172 17.55 -9.26 3.10
C ASP A 172 17.70 -8.44 1.83
N GLU A 173 18.09 -7.17 1.98
CA GLU A 173 18.32 -6.25 0.87
C GLU A 173 19.47 -6.70 -0.05
N SER A 174 20.40 -7.51 0.46
CA SER A 174 21.47 -8.10 -0.34
C SER A 174 21.01 -9.31 -1.17
N SER A 175 19.75 -9.73 -1.01
CA SER A 175 19.16 -10.81 -1.80
C SER A 175 19.17 -10.45 -3.28
N PRO A 176 19.53 -11.38 -4.18
CA PRO A 176 19.40 -11.16 -5.63
C PRO A 176 17.94 -10.97 -6.07
N ASN A 177 16.98 -11.24 -5.19
CA ASN A 177 15.56 -11.06 -5.45
C ASN A 177 15.00 -9.74 -4.89
N TYR A 178 15.78 -8.98 -4.11
CA TYR A 178 15.31 -7.77 -3.44
C TYR A 178 14.72 -6.77 -4.43
N GLU A 179 15.50 -6.35 -5.43
CA GLU A 179 15.03 -5.35 -6.40
C GLU A 179 13.77 -5.80 -7.15
N PHE A 180 13.64 -7.08 -7.52
CA PHE A 180 12.46 -7.54 -8.26
C PHE A 180 11.18 -7.49 -7.42
N LEU A 181 11.27 -7.82 -6.13
CA LEU A 181 10.15 -7.76 -5.21
C LEU A 181 9.82 -6.31 -4.86
N ASP A 182 10.84 -5.50 -4.64
CA ASP A 182 10.68 -4.09 -4.30
C ASP A 182 10.07 -3.30 -5.46
N ASP A 183 10.62 -3.43 -6.67
CA ASP A 183 10.11 -2.78 -7.88
C ASP A 183 8.64 -3.11 -8.12
N TYR A 184 8.26 -4.39 -7.93
CA TYR A 184 6.88 -4.83 -8.11
C TYR A 184 5.95 -4.18 -7.09
N GLY A 185 6.29 -4.23 -5.80
CA GLY A 185 5.46 -3.64 -4.75
C GLY A 185 5.34 -2.12 -4.92
N MET A 186 6.44 -1.44 -5.25
CA MET A 186 6.42 -0.01 -5.56
C MET A 186 5.54 0.32 -6.77
N TRP A 187 5.64 -0.48 -7.85
CA TRP A 187 4.84 -0.25 -9.04
C TRP A 187 3.35 -0.46 -8.77
N PHE A 188 3.00 -1.58 -8.12
CA PHE A 188 1.61 -1.94 -7.84
C PHE A 188 0.92 -0.96 -6.89
N ALA A 189 1.64 -0.43 -5.89
CA ALA A 189 1.06 0.49 -4.92
C ALA A 189 0.80 1.92 -5.47
N ASN A 190 1.48 2.32 -6.56
CA ASN A 190 1.49 3.72 -7.01
C ASN A 190 0.85 3.98 -8.39
N TYR A 191 0.52 2.94 -9.17
CA TYR A 191 0.06 3.06 -10.57
C TYR A 191 -1.17 2.19 -10.85
#